data_AF-A0A9C6THZ1-F1
#
_entry.id   AF-A0A9C6THZ1-F1
#
_cell.length_a   1.000
_cell.length_b   1.000
_cell.length_c   1.000
_cell.angle_alpha   90.00
_cell.angle_beta   90.00
_cell.angle_gamma   90.00
#
_symmetry.space_group_name_H-M   'P 1'
#
loop_
_entity.id
_entity.type
_entity.pdbx_description
1 polymer ?
#
loop_
_entity_poly.entity_id
_entity_poly.type
_entity_poly.pdbx_seq_one_letter_code
_entity_poly.pdbx_strand_id
1 'polypeptide(L)'
;MTCHSFNTWNAHESVVAILEKLKSYTWDAKAVIALSAFALDYGETWRLTLTQASKKENALELHVFRLAQEEKKLSQSNSDLISTLVDRTLQLINGIITLEKFIANKSYTPKDLPALFKAPRDLYTYWILLSLLACANQLSQLEWNIKSEVVARLKIVLTQLNADLDEIKRQKGYSR
;
A
#
# COMPACT_ATOMS: atom_id res chain seq x y z
N MET A 1 -8.92 -25.93 -9.43
CA MET A 1 -8.50 -25.01 -8.35
C MET A 1 -9.54 -23.92 -8.27
N THR A 2 -10.40 -23.94 -7.25
CA THR A 2 -11.46 -22.94 -7.06
C THR A 2 -10.81 -21.67 -6.52
N CYS A 3 -10.74 -20.64 -7.36
CA CYS A 3 -10.31 -19.31 -6.97
C CYS A 3 -11.33 -18.78 -5.95
N HIS A 4 -10.96 -18.74 -4.67
CA HIS A 4 -11.75 -18.04 -3.68
C HIS A 4 -11.66 -16.55 -3.96
N SER A 5 -12.81 -15.90 -4.09
CA SER A 5 -12.92 -14.45 -4.23
C SER A 5 -12.20 -13.75 -3.08
N PHE A 6 -11.38 -12.77 -3.41
CA PHE A 6 -10.62 -12.00 -2.43
C PHE A 6 -11.56 -11.13 -1.61
N ASN A 7 -11.85 -11.54 -0.37
CA ASN A 7 -12.70 -10.81 0.58
C ASN A 7 -11.86 -10.16 1.68
N THR A 8 -12.47 -9.27 2.47
CA THR A 8 -11.81 -8.50 3.53
C THR A 8 -11.19 -9.39 4.63
N TRP A 9 -11.78 -10.56 4.87
CA TRP A 9 -11.30 -11.55 5.84
C TRP A 9 -9.97 -12.18 5.38
N ASN A 10 -9.92 -12.67 4.15
CA ASN A 10 -8.71 -13.26 3.56
C ASN A 10 -7.58 -12.21 3.42
N ALA A 11 -7.94 -10.95 3.18
CA ALA A 11 -6.99 -9.84 3.14
C ALA A 11 -6.32 -9.61 4.51
N HIS A 12 -7.12 -9.59 5.58
CA HIS A 12 -6.62 -9.45 6.94
C HIS A 12 -5.67 -10.59 7.32
N GLU A 13 -6.08 -11.84 7.11
CA GLU A 13 -5.25 -13.02 7.39
C GLU A 13 -3.92 -12.99 6.62
N SER A 14 -3.97 -12.59 5.34
CA SER A 14 -2.77 -12.46 4.50
C SER A 14 -1.80 -11.40 5.04
N VAL A 15 -2.32 -10.24 5.45
CA VAL A 15 -1.50 -9.16 6.03
C VAL A 15 -0.87 -9.61 7.34
N VAL A 16 -1.65 -10.26 8.22
CA VAL A 16 -1.13 -10.80 9.49
C VAL A 16 -0.05 -11.85 9.23
N ALA A 17 -0.27 -12.76 8.28
CA ALA A 17 0.73 -13.77 7.91
C ALA A 17 2.04 -13.14 7.38
N ILE A 18 1.96 -12.07 6.58
CA ILE A 18 3.14 -11.34 6.11
C ILE A 18 3.86 -10.66 7.29
N LEU A 19 3.12 -10.01 8.19
CA LEU A 19 3.69 -9.38 9.38
C LEU A 19 4.41 -10.41 10.28
N GLU A 20 3.83 -11.59 10.46
CA GLU A 20 4.43 -12.70 11.20
C GLU A 20 5.72 -13.21 10.52
N LYS A 21 5.72 -13.36 9.20
CA LYS A 21 6.94 -13.75 8.45
C LYS A 21 8.06 -12.73 8.60
N LEU A 22 7.71 -11.44 8.70
CA LEU A 22 8.67 -10.35 8.80
C LEU A 22 8.89 -9.88 10.25
N LYS A 23 8.47 -10.65 11.26
CA LYS A 23 8.47 -10.21 12.67
C LYS A 23 9.80 -9.67 13.19
N SER A 24 10.92 -10.21 12.71
CA SER A 24 12.28 -9.81 13.10
C SER A 24 12.76 -8.49 12.48
N TYR A 25 12.06 -7.96 11.48
CA TYR A 25 12.43 -6.72 10.80
C TYR A 25 11.82 -5.49 11.49
N THR A 26 12.43 -4.32 11.31
CA THR A 26 11.86 -3.03 11.74
C THR A 26 10.60 -2.67 10.95
N TRP A 27 9.75 -1.77 11.46
CA TRP A 27 8.45 -1.49 10.83
C TRP A 27 8.57 -0.85 9.44
N ASP A 28 9.59 -0.04 9.21
CA ASP A 28 9.96 0.48 7.89
C ASP A 28 10.43 -0.64 6.96
N ALA A 29 11.30 -1.53 7.42
CA ALA A 29 11.81 -2.64 6.62
C ALA A 29 10.67 -3.58 6.19
N LYS A 30 9.72 -3.89 7.09
CA LYS A 30 8.51 -4.64 6.76
C LYS A 30 7.74 -3.99 5.60
N ALA A 31 7.54 -2.67 5.66
CA ALA A 31 6.83 -1.92 4.64
C ALA A 31 7.57 -1.87 3.29
N VAL A 32 8.88 -1.68 3.31
CA VAL A 32 9.72 -1.63 2.10
C VAL A 32 9.79 -3.00 1.43
N ILE A 33 10.00 -4.08 2.18
CA ILE A 33 10.01 -5.45 1.64
C ILE A 33 8.69 -5.77 0.95
N ALA A 34 7.56 -5.39 1.58
CA ALA A 34 6.24 -5.57 1.00
C ALA A 34 6.04 -4.75 -0.29
N LEU A 35 6.49 -3.50 -0.32
CA LEU A 35 6.45 -2.66 -1.51
C LEU A 35 7.29 -3.27 -2.65
N SER A 36 8.48 -3.80 -2.34
CA SER A 36 9.34 -4.45 -3.32
C SER A 36 8.69 -5.71 -3.90
N ALA A 37 8.13 -6.57 -3.05
CA ALA A 37 7.39 -7.74 -3.50
C ALA A 37 6.21 -7.35 -4.40
N PHE A 38 5.43 -6.35 -3.99
CA PHE A 38 4.33 -5.80 -4.79
C PHE A 38 4.80 -5.28 -6.16
N ALA A 39 5.92 -4.53 -6.21
CA ALA A 39 6.42 -3.98 -7.46
C ALA A 39 6.87 -5.07 -8.44
N LEU A 40 7.42 -6.17 -7.94
CA LEU A 40 7.80 -7.34 -8.75
C LEU A 40 6.55 -8.04 -9.33
N ASP A 41 5.55 -8.31 -8.48
CA ASP A 41 4.31 -8.97 -8.89
C ASP A 41 3.48 -8.12 -9.89
N TYR A 42 3.36 -6.82 -9.63
CA TYR A 42 2.65 -5.90 -10.52
C TYR A 42 3.40 -5.69 -11.85
N GLY A 43 4.73 -5.61 -11.81
CA GLY A 43 5.55 -5.47 -13.02
C GLY A 43 5.44 -6.67 -13.96
N GLU A 44 5.41 -7.89 -13.40
CA GLU A 44 5.27 -9.11 -14.19
C GLU A 44 3.88 -9.21 -14.85
N THR A 45 2.81 -8.98 -14.10
CA THR A 45 1.43 -9.03 -14.62
C THR A 45 1.18 -7.98 -15.71
N TRP A 46 1.70 -6.76 -15.54
CA TRP A 46 1.64 -5.73 -16.58
C TRP A 46 2.42 -6.12 -17.84
N ARG A 47 3.66 -6.61 -17.67
CA ARG A 47 4.50 -7.08 -18.79
C ARG A 47 3.85 -8.22 -19.57
N LEU A 48 3.25 -9.19 -18.89
CA LEU A 48 2.55 -10.31 -19.53
C LEU A 48 1.33 -9.83 -20.34
N THR A 49 0.60 -8.83 -19.83
CA THR A 49 -0.53 -8.22 -20.54
C THR A 49 -0.09 -7.52 -21.83
N LEU A 50 1.01 -6.75 -21.80
CA LEU A 50 1.55 -6.12 -23.01
C LEU A 50 2.11 -7.13 -24.01
N THR A 51 2.78 -8.18 -23.52
CA THR A 51 3.38 -9.20 -24.39
C THR A 51 2.30 -10.06 -25.05
N GLN A 52 1.22 -10.40 -24.33
CA GLN A 52 0.05 -11.05 -24.94
C GLN A 52 -0.65 -10.16 -25.96
N ALA A 53 -0.74 -8.85 -25.73
CA ALA A 53 -1.29 -7.91 -26.73
C ALA A 53 -0.42 -7.89 -28.01
N SER A 54 0.90 -7.96 -27.86
CA SER A 54 1.86 -7.94 -28.98
C SER A 54 1.95 -9.26 -29.76
N LYS A 55 1.54 -10.39 -29.17
CA LYS A 55 1.60 -11.73 -29.81
C LYS A 55 0.31 -12.14 -30.54
N LYS A 56 -0.71 -11.29 -30.56
CA LYS A 56 -1.98 -11.60 -31.23
C LYS A 56 -1.85 -11.38 -32.73
N GLU A 57 -1.71 -12.49 -33.46
CA GLU A 57 -1.46 -12.50 -34.90
C GLU A 57 -2.73 -12.33 -35.75
N ASN A 58 -3.92 -12.53 -35.18
CA ASN A 58 -5.19 -12.44 -35.91
C ASN A 58 -6.11 -11.31 -35.39
N ALA A 59 -6.86 -10.71 -36.33
CA ALA A 59 -7.69 -9.53 -36.07
C ALA A 59 -8.80 -9.79 -35.04
N LEU A 60 -9.30 -11.03 -34.94
CA LEU A 60 -10.36 -11.46 -34.03
C LEU A 60 -9.86 -11.53 -32.58
N GLU A 61 -8.67 -12.09 -32.32
CA GLU A 61 -8.10 -12.11 -30.98
C GLU A 61 -7.74 -10.71 -30.49
N LEU A 62 -7.27 -9.84 -31.40
CA LEU A 62 -7.02 -8.44 -31.10
C LEU A 62 -8.34 -7.69 -30.84
N HIS A 63 -9.42 -7.99 -31.58
CA HIS A 63 -10.73 -7.40 -31.35
C HIS A 63 -11.31 -7.84 -30.00
N VAL A 64 -11.25 -9.13 -29.66
CA VAL A 64 -11.69 -9.66 -28.36
C VAL A 64 -10.82 -9.12 -27.22
N PHE A 65 -9.50 -8.95 -27.44
CA PHE A 65 -8.63 -8.27 -26.47
C PHE A 65 -9.04 -6.81 -26.27
N ARG A 66 -9.27 -6.07 -27.36
CA ARG A 66 -9.68 -4.67 -27.31
C ARG A 66 -11.05 -4.54 -26.67
N LEU A 67 -12.02 -5.41 -26.98
CA LEU A 67 -13.32 -5.43 -26.32
C LEU A 67 -13.21 -5.74 -24.82
N ALA A 68 -12.39 -6.72 -24.42
CA ALA A 68 -12.12 -6.98 -23.00
C ALA A 68 -11.36 -5.81 -22.31
N GLN A 69 -10.54 -5.08 -23.06
CA GLN A 69 -9.82 -3.89 -22.60
C GLN A 69 -10.74 -2.64 -22.58
N GLU A 70 -11.76 -2.61 -23.44
CA GLU A 70 -12.79 -1.56 -23.55
C GLU A 70 -13.92 -1.76 -22.54
N GLU A 71 -14.26 -2.99 -22.19
CA GLU A 71 -15.00 -3.29 -20.96
C GLU A 71 -14.19 -2.89 -19.72
N LYS A 72 -12.85 -2.98 -19.78
CA LYS A 72 -11.93 -2.36 -18.79
C LYS A 72 -11.79 -0.83 -18.93
N LYS A 73 -12.21 -0.19 -20.04
CA LYS A 73 -12.30 1.29 -20.17
C LYS A 73 -13.45 1.86 -19.34
N LEU A 74 -14.36 1.02 -18.84
CA LEU A 74 -15.13 1.29 -17.62
C LEU A 74 -14.15 1.17 -16.43
N SER A 75 -13.26 2.12 -16.17
CA SER A 75 -13.62 3.46 -15.71
C SER A 75 -12.33 4.25 -15.55
N GLN A 76 -12.20 5.43 -16.14
CA GLN A 76 -11.16 6.42 -15.75
C GLN A 76 -11.10 6.56 -14.21
N SER A 77 -12.25 6.44 -13.54
CA SER A 77 -12.39 6.44 -12.08
C SER A 77 -11.61 5.31 -11.37
N ASN A 78 -11.49 4.11 -11.96
CA ASN A 78 -10.67 3.04 -11.39
C ASN A 78 -9.18 3.37 -11.46
N SER A 79 -8.72 3.95 -12.58
CA SER A 79 -7.31 4.36 -12.73
C SER A 79 -6.95 5.48 -11.75
N ASP A 80 -7.84 6.45 -11.55
CA ASP A 80 -7.64 7.56 -10.62
C ASP A 80 -7.68 7.12 -9.16
N LEU A 81 -8.52 6.15 -8.80
CA LEU A 81 -8.50 5.56 -7.46
C LEU A 81 -7.20 4.79 -7.19
N ILE A 82 -6.69 4.05 -8.17
CA ILE A 82 -5.42 3.31 -8.03
C ILE A 82 -4.26 4.26 -7.86
N SER A 83 -4.17 5.30 -8.71
CA SER A 83 -3.11 6.28 -8.61
C SER A 83 -3.13 6.98 -7.25
N THR A 84 -4.33 7.34 -6.77
CA THR A 84 -4.53 7.89 -5.43
C THR A 84 -4.11 6.89 -4.33
N LEU A 85 -4.49 5.62 -4.46
CA LEU A 85 -4.17 4.57 -3.48
C LEU A 85 -2.66 4.33 -3.39
N VAL A 86 -1.98 4.25 -4.53
CA VAL A 86 -0.52 4.11 -4.62
C VAL A 86 0.17 5.33 -4.04
N ASP A 87 -0.23 6.54 -4.44
CA ASP A 87 0.34 7.79 -3.94
C ASP A 87 0.22 7.89 -2.41
N ARG A 88 -0.96 7.63 -1.85
CA ARG A 88 -1.20 7.64 -0.39
C ARG A 88 -0.38 6.58 0.33
N THR A 89 -0.26 5.39 -0.24
CA THR A 89 0.55 4.30 0.33
C THR A 89 2.03 4.68 0.36
N LEU A 90 2.56 5.29 -0.70
CA LEU A 90 3.94 5.78 -0.74
C LEU A 90 4.20 6.89 0.28
N GLN A 91 3.25 7.81 0.48
CA GLN A 91 3.35 8.83 1.53
C GLN A 91 3.42 8.22 2.93
N LEU A 92 2.61 7.19 3.23
CA LEU A 92 2.69 6.47 4.50
C LEU A 92 4.04 5.77 4.69
N ILE A 93 4.54 5.09 3.67
CA ILE A 93 5.85 4.42 3.72
C ILE A 93 6.95 5.44 4.03
N ASN A 94 6.96 6.59 3.35
CA ASN A 94 7.93 7.66 3.61
C ASN A 94 7.82 8.21 5.04
N GLY A 95 6.60 8.35 5.57
CA GLY A 95 6.39 8.79 6.93
C GLY A 95 6.89 7.79 7.97
N ILE A 96 6.66 6.48 7.79
CA ILE A 96 7.22 5.44 8.67
C ILE A 96 8.76 5.44 8.61
N ILE A 97 9.36 5.52 7.42
CA ILE A 97 10.82 5.62 7.27
C ILE A 97 11.35 6.83 8.04
N THR A 98 10.63 7.94 8.02
CA THR A 98 11.00 9.15 8.76
C THR A 98 10.90 8.94 10.28
N LEU A 99 9.84 8.27 10.76
CA LEU A 99 9.71 7.90 12.18
C LEU A 99 10.85 6.99 12.64
N GLU A 100 11.15 5.93 11.90
CA GLU A 100 12.21 4.98 12.24
C GLU A 100 13.60 5.65 12.23
N LYS A 101 13.84 6.61 11.33
CA LYS A 101 15.06 7.45 11.38
C LYS A 101 15.18 8.27 12.66
N PHE A 102 14.07 8.79 13.19
CA PHE A 102 14.09 9.51 14.47
C PHE A 102 14.36 8.55 15.64
N ILE A 103 13.80 7.33 15.63
CA ILE A 103 14.04 6.31 16.67
C ILE A 103 15.49 5.82 16.64
N ALA A 104 16.04 5.61 15.45
CA ALA A 104 17.43 5.17 15.28
C ALA A 104 18.44 6.21 15.80
N ASN A 105 18.04 7.48 15.89
CA ASN A 105 18.87 8.51 16.51
C ASN A 105 18.85 8.40 18.04
N LYS A 106 19.89 7.79 18.59
CA LYS A 106 20.06 7.52 20.03
C LYS A 106 20.14 8.76 20.93
N SER A 107 20.14 9.98 20.36
CA SER A 107 20.14 11.23 21.11
C SER A 107 18.78 11.58 21.75
N TYR A 108 17.71 10.90 21.38
CA TYR A 108 16.36 11.22 21.82
C TYR A 108 15.87 10.25 22.89
N THR A 109 15.51 10.76 24.06
CA THR A 109 14.87 9.95 25.11
C THR A 109 13.35 10.05 25.02
N PRO A 110 12.60 9.08 25.60
CA PRO A 110 11.14 9.15 25.69
C PRO A 110 10.60 10.40 26.41
N LYS A 111 11.44 11.07 27.20
CA LYS A 111 11.09 12.34 27.86
C LYS A 111 11.17 13.53 26.90
N ASP A 112 12.08 13.48 25.92
CA ASP A 112 12.33 14.58 24.99
C ASP A 112 11.34 14.55 23.81
N LEU A 113 10.98 13.34 23.35
CA LEU A 113 10.03 13.15 22.24
C LEU A 113 8.96 12.08 22.57
N PRO A 114 8.02 12.37 23.50
CA PRO A 114 6.96 11.43 23.85
C PRO A 114 6.06 11.05 22.66
N ALA A 115 5.88 11.95 21.69
CA ALA A 115 5.08 11.67 20.49
C ALA A 115 5.71 10.57 19.60
N LEU A 116 7.05 10.50 19.55
CA LEU A 116 7.78 9.50 18.76
C LEU A 116 7.52 8.07 19.26
N PHE A 117 7.52 7.89 20.58
CA PHE A 117 7.34 6.57 21.20
C PHE A 117 5.86 6.16 21.27
N LYS A 118 4.93 7.12 21.22
CA LYS A 118 3.48 6.89 21.21
C LYS A 118 2.92 6.55 19.81
N ALA A 119 3.63 6.90 18.74
CA ALA A 119 3.17 6.66 17.36
C ALA A 119 2.89 5.16 17.09
N PRO A 120 1.69 4.80 16.60
CA PRO A 120 1.26 3.40 16.38
C PRO A 120 1.82 2.83 15.07
N ARG A 121 3.12 2.51 15.07
CA ARG A 121 3.87 2.03 13.89
C ARG A 121 3.31 0.72 13.32
N ASP A 122 2.86 -0.16 14.19
CA ASP A 122 2.18 -1.41 13.87
C ASP A 122 0.91 -1.18 13.03
N LEU A 123 0.08 -0.22 13.44
CA LEU A 123 -1.11 0.19 12.72
C LEU A 123 -0.76 0.74 11.33
N TYR A 124 0.26 1.60 11.23
CA TYR A 124 0.68 2.18 9.96
C TYR A 124 1.17 1.13 8.98
N THR A 125 2.06 0.22 9.41
CA THR A 125 2.56 -0.86 8.56
C THR A 125 1.45 -1.82 8.13
N TYR A 126 0.49 -2.12 9.01
CA TYR A 126 -0.69 -2.90 8.67
C TYR A 126 -1.49 -2.29 7.51
N TRP A 127 -1.80 -0.98 7.59
CA TRP A 127 -2.56 -0.30 6.53
C TRP A 127 -1.77 -0.17 5.22
N ILE A 128 -0.45 -0.05 5.27
CA ILE A 128 0.39 -0.09 4.07
C ILE A 128 0.26 -1.45 3.38
N LEU A 129 0.46 -2.54 4.13
CA LEU A 129 0.38 -3.90 3.60
C LEU A 129 -1.01 -4.20 3.02
N LEU A 130 -2.06 -3.84 3.74
CA LEU A 130 -3.43 -4.03 3.28
C LEU A 130 -3.70 -3.27 1.98
N SER A 131 -3.14 -2.06 1.84
CA SER A 131 -3.32 -1.23 0.64
C SER A 131 -2.52 -1.75 -0.54
N LEU A 132 -1.28 -2.20 -0.33
CA LEU A 132 -0.50 -2.89 -1.36
C LEU A 132 -1.20 -4.15 -1.84
N LEU A 133 -1.77 -4.93 -0.92
CA LEU A 133 -2.52 -6.14 -1.24
C LEU A 133 -3.83 -5.82 -2.01
N ALA A 134 -4.50 -4.72 -1.67
CA ALA A 134 -5.65 -4.22 -2.41
C ALA A 134 -5.28 -3.76 -3.84
N CYS A 135 -4.08 -3.17 -4.02
CA CYS A 135 -3.53 -2.87 -5.34
C CYS A 135 -3.17 -4.15 -6.13
N ALA A 136 -2.56 -5.14 -5.47
CA ALA A 136 -1.99 -6.34 -6.11
C ALA A 136 -3.04 -7.29 -6.68
N ASN A 137 -4.14 -7.49 -5.95
CA ASN A 137 -5.23 -8.40 -6.35
C ASN A 137 -6.09 -7.87 -7.50
N GLN A 138 -5.58 -6.90 -8.24
CA GLN A 138 -6.04 -6.48 -9.56
C GLN A 138 -7.58 -6.36 -9.67
N LEU A 139 -8.21 -5.63 -8.73
CA LEU A 139 -9.34 -4.69 -8.88
C LEU A 139 -10.58 -5.10 -9.72
N SER A 140 -10.64 -6.35 -10.17
CA SER A 140 -11.74 -6.97 -10.90
C SER A 140 -12.61 -7.81 -9.97
N GLN A 141 -12.06 -8.20 -8.81
CA GLN A 141 -12.75 -9.02 -7.82
C GLN A 141 -13.13 -8.26 -6.52
N LEU A 142 -12.53 -7.11 -6.23
CA LEU A 142 -12.96 -6.27 -5.10
C LEU A 142 -14.13 -5.37 -5.53
N GLU A 143 -15.21 -5.43 -4.77
CA GLU A 143 -16.31 -4.46 -4.88
C GLU A 143 -15.78 -3.03 -4.70
N TRP A 144 -16.27 -2.11 -5.55
CA TRP A 144 -15.89 -0.69 -5.54
C TRP A 144 -15.98 -0.06 -4.15
N ASN A 145 -16.98 -0.45 -3.36
CA ASN A 145 -17.21 0.01 -2.00
C ASN A 145 -16.02 -0.25 -1.06
N ILE A 146 -15.34 -1.39 -1.23
CA ILE A 146 -14.16 -1.77 -0.43
C ILE A 146 -12.98 -0.87 -0.78
N LYS A 147 -12.81 -0.53 -2.07
CA LYS A 147 -11.71 0.35 -2.52
C LYS A 147 -11.85 1.75 -1.96
N SER A 148 -13.05 2.34 -2.03
CA SER A 148 -13.32 3.66 -1.48
C SER A 148 -13.15 3.70 0.04
N GLU A 149 -13.53 2.65 0.75
CA GLU A 149 -13.35 2.53 2.20
C GLU A 149 -11.86 2.47 2.57
N VAL A 150 -11.06 1.67 1.86
CA VAL A 150 -9.61 1.60 2.09
C VAL A 150 -8.95 2.96 1.83
N VAL A 151 -9.33 3.66 0.75
CA VAL A 151 -8.82 5.01 0.46
C VAL A 151 -9.22 6.01 1.56
N ALA A 152 -10.46 5.96 2.04
CA ALA A 152 -10.93 6.83 3.12
C ALA A 152 -10.15 6.58 4.42
N ARG A 153 -9.92 5.31 4.77
CA ARG A 153 -9.13 4.95 5.96
C ARG A 153 -7.66 5.32 5.82
N LEU A 154 -7.05 5.09 4.67
CA LEU A 154 -5.68 5.55 4.40
C LEU A 154 -5.54 7.05 4.59
N LYS A 155 -6.52 7.83 4.16
CA LYS A 155 -6.51 9.28 4.36
C LYS A 155 -6.48 9.63 5.85
N ILE A 156 -7.32 8.99 6.67
CA ILE A 156 -7.35 9.18 8.13
C ILE A 156 -5.99 8.82 8.74
N VAL A 157 -5.46 7.64 8.40
CA VAL A 157 -4.19 7.13 8.92
C VAL A 157 -3.02 8.04 8.53
N LEU A 158 -3.02 8.55 7.29
CA LEU A 158 -2.02 9.49 6.81
C LEU A 158 -2.10 10.84 7.53
N THR A 159 -3.31 11.36 7.76
CA THR A 159 -3.49 12.58 8.56
C THR A 159 -2.95 12.38 9.98
N GLN A 160 -3.21 11.24 10.60
CA GLN A 160 -2.66 10.92 11.92
C GLN A 160 -1.13 10.86 11.91
N LEU A 161 -0.54 10.17 10.93
CA LEU A 161 0.92 10.07 10.80
C LEU A 161 1.57 11.46 10.63
N ASN A 162 0.97 12.32 9.81
CA ASN A 162 1.48 13.69 9.61
C ASN A 162 1.35 14.52 10.89
N ALA A 163 0.27 14.38 11.65
CA ALA A 163 0.11 15.04 12.93
C ALA A 163 1.18 14.61 13.94
N ASP A 164 1.46 13.30 14.03
CA ASP A 164 2.51 12.75 14.87
C ASP A 164 3.90 13.28 14.44
N LEU A 165 4.18 13.31 13.13
CA LEU A 165 5.43 13.86 12.59
C LEU A 165 5.60 15.35 12.89
N ASP A 166 4.55 16.15 12.81
CA ASP A 166 4.61 17.58 13.09
C ASP A 166 4.74 17.87 14.58
N GLU A 167 4.11 17.07 15.44
CA GLU A 167 4.34 17.11 16.88
C GLU A 167 5.80 16.77 17.23
N ILE A 168 6.37 15.73 16.63
CA ILE A 168 7.79 15.36 16.78
C ILE A 168 8.71 16.52 16.35
N LYS A 169 8.43 17.16 15.21
CA LYS A 169 9.21 18.32 14.74
C LYS A 169 9.10 19.49 15.72
N ARG A 170 7.91 19.76 16.26
CA ARG A 170 7.71 20.82 17.27
C ARG A 170 8.51 20.52 18.54
N GLN A 171 8.42 19.31 19.09
CA GLN A 171 9.15 18.89 20.28
C GLN A 171 10.68 18.98 20.10
N LYS A 172 11.17 18.62 18.92
CA LYS A 172 12.58 18.79 18.55
C LYS A 172 13.03 20.26 18.52
N GLY A 173 12.14 21.18 18.12
CA GLY A 173 12.39 22.62 18.15
C GLY A 173 12.47 23.21 19.56
N TYR A 174 11.75 22.64 20.53
CA TYR A 174 11.80 23.02 21.95
C TYR A 174 12.98 22.41 22.72
N SER A 175 13.61 21.35 22.19
CA SER A 175 14.76 20.66 22.81
C SER A 175 16.13 21.19 22.35
N ARG A 176 16.19 22.37 21.72
CA ARG A 176 17.42 23.11 21.38
C ARG A 176 17.49 24.39 22.19
#